data_AF-A0A6A4GDW7-F1
#
_entry.id   AF-A0A6A4GDW7-F1
#
_cell.length_a   1.000
_cell.length_b   1.000
_cell.length_c   1.000
_cell.angle_alpha   90.00
_cell.angle_beta   90.00
_cell.angle_gamma   90.00
#
_symmetry.space_group_name_H-M   'P 1'
#
loop_
_entity.id
_entity.type
_entity.pdbx_description
1 polymer ?
#
loop_
_entity_poly.entity_id
_entity_poly.type
_entity_poly.pdbx_seq_one_letter_code
_entity_poly.pdbx_strand_id
1 'polypeptide(L)'
;STLVRKHNYVQKFLNWAATEKLTPSEVLPASEIVLSNYAATFAGRTAGGTARAHISAVKSWTIHKGHPWLGGDQLNSILNGVERRAPPSSFRTPRAPVKESHLELLYAHMNL
;
A
#
# COMPACT_ATOMS: atom_id res chain seq x y z
N SER A 1 -6.40 9.82 -11.32
CA SER A 1 -7.36 10.01 -10.21
C SER A 1 -7.15 8.95 -9.13
N THR A 2 -7.37 9.29 -7.85
CA THR A 2 -7.27 8.38 -6.69
C THR A 2 -8.16 7.14 -6.84
N LEU A 3 -9.32 7.28 -7.49
CA LEU A 3 -10.25 6.18 -7.75
C LEU A 3 -9.64 5.09 -8.64
N VAL A 4 -8.94 5.50 -9.71
CA VAL A 4 -8.25 4.59 -10.62
C VAL A 4 -7.18 3.78 -9.88
N ARG A 5 -6.42 4.42 -8.99
CA ARG A 5 -5.41 3.73 -8.17
C ARG A 5 -6.04 2.71 -7.22
N LYS A 6 -7.12 3.07 -6.54
CA LYS A 6 -7.86 2.13 -5.67
C LYS A 6 -8.39 0.95 -6.46
N HIS A 7 -8.98 1.20 -7.63
CA HIS A 7 -9.44 0.12 -8.52
C HIS A 7 -8.30 -0.82 -8.92
N ASN A 8 -7.15 -0.27 -9.33
CA ASN A 8 -5.98 -1.07 -9.69
C ASN A 8 -5.49 -1.94 -8.52
N TYR A 9 -5.53 -1.44 -7.28
CA TYR A 9 -5.15 -2.23 -6.10
C TYR A 9 -6.10 -3.38 -5.80
N VAL A 10 -7.41 -3.17 -6.00
CA VAL A 10 -8.40 -4.24 -5.92
C VAL A 10 -8.17 -5.27 -7.01
N GLN A 11 -7.91 -4.85 -8.25
CA GLN A 11 -7.58 -5.78 -9.35
C GLN A 11 -6.34 -6.61 -9.05
N LYS A 12 -5.29 -6.04 -8.44
CA LYS A 12 -4.11 -6.84 -8.03
C LYS A 12 -4.46 -7.89 -6.97
N PHE A 13 -5.37 -7.57 -6.04
CA PHE A 13 -5.84 -8.54 -5.06
C PHE A 13 -6.63 -9.68 -5.73
N LEU A 14 -7.54 -9.35 -6.65
CA LEU A 14 -8.32 -10.34 -7.39
C LEU A 14 -7.43 -11.25 -8.25
N ASN A 15 -6.42 -10.68 -8.93
CA ASN A 15 -5.47 -11.45 -9.71
C ASN A 15 -4.66 -12.41 -8.83
N TRP A 16 -4.19 -11.93 -7.67
CA TRP A 16 -3.50 -12.80 -6.71
C TRP A 16 -4.43 -13.90 -6.19
N ALA A 17 -5.67 -13.58 -5.82
CA ALA A 17 -6.65 -14.56 -5.36
C ALA A 17 -6.93 -15.64 -6.41
N ALA A 18 -6.99 -15.25 -7.69
CA ALA A 18 -7.11 -16.19 -8.80
C ALA A 18 -5.88 -17.11 -8.93
N THR A 19 -4.66 -16.58 -8.72
CA THR A 19 -3.44 -17.42 -8.70
C THR A 19 -3.41 -18.40 -7.53
N GLU A 20 -3.96 -18.02 -6.38
CA GLU A 20 -4.12 -18.89 -5.20
C GLU A 20 -5.34 -19.83 -5.31
N LYS A 21 -6.09 -19.75 -6.42
CA LYS A 21 -7.30 -20.56 -6.69
C LYS A 21 -8.40 -20.39 -5.62
N LEU A 22 -8.52 -19.20 -5.04
CA LEU A 22 -9.56 -18.89 -4.07
C LEU A 22 -10.94 -18.85 -4.73
N THR A 23 -11.94 -19.38 -4.04
CA THR A 23 -13.34 -19.31 -4.42
C THR A 23 -13.92 -17.91 -4.18
N PRO A 24 -14.99 -17.50 -4.88
CA PRO A 24 -15.61 -16.19 -4.66
C PRO A 24 -15.99 -15.91 -3.19
N SER A 25 -16.42 -16.94 -2.46
CA SER A 25 -16.74 -16.88 -1.02
C SER A 25 -15.54 -16.62 -0.12
N GLU A 26 -14.33 -17.00 -0.55
CA GLU A 26 -13.08 -16.74 0.19
C GLU A 26 -12.50 -15.36 -0.13
N VAL A 27 -12.94 -14.74 -1.23
CA VAL A 27 -12.47 -13.42 -1.69
C VAL A 27 -13.33 -12.30 -1.11
N LEU A 28 -14.63 -12.54 -0.91
CA LEU A 28 -15.57 -11.52 -0.47
C LEU A 28 -16.66 -12.09 0.48
N PRO A 29 -16.58 -11.82 1.79
CA PRO A 29 -15.48 -11.16 2.50
C PRO A 29 -14.27 -12.07 2.66
N ALA A 30 -13.08 -11.56 2.35
CA ALA A 30 -11.84 -12.26 2.66
C ALA A 30 -11.63 -12.38 4.17
N SER A 31 -11.28 -13.58 4.63
CA SER A 31 -10.92 -13.82 6.03
C SER A 31 -9.62 -13.11 6.39
N GLU A 32 -9.36 -12.92 7.69
CA GLU A 32 -8.10 -12.33 8.14
C GLU A 32 -6.86 -13.11 7.66
N ILE A 33 -6.98 -14.43 7.56
CA ILE A 33 -5.92 -15.31 7.05
C ILE A 33 -5.63 -15.01 5.58
N VAL A 34 -6.68 -14.91 4.74
CA VAL A 34 -6.52 -14.57 3.31
C VAL A 34 -5.91 -13.19 3.15
N LEU A 35 -6.37 -12.20 3.92
CA LEU A 35 -5.82 -10.84 3.92
C LEU A 35 -4.35 -10.82 4.36
N SER A 36 -3.99 -11.62 5.36
CA SER A 36 -2.62 -11.75 5.86
C SER A 36 -1.70 -12.41 4.85
N ASN A 37 -2.17 -13.46 4.16
CA ASN A 37 -1.43 -14.11 3.08
C ASN A 37 -1.16 -13.12 1.93
N TYR A 38 -2.17 -12.36 1.52
CA TYR A 38 -1.99 -11.31 0.53
C TYR A 38 -0.98 -10.25 1.00
N ALA A 39 -1.09 -9.79 2.25
CA ALA A 39 -0.16 -8.82 2.83
C ALA A 39 1.29 -9.35 2.85
N ALA A 40 1.49 -10.65 3.11
CA ALA A 40 2.80 -11.26 3.13
C ALA A 40 3.51 -11.24 1.77
N THR A 41 2.76 -11.20 0.65
CA THR A 41 3.34 -11.13 -0.71
C THR A 41 4.20 -9.88 -0.97
N PHE A 42 4.02 -8.85 -0.15
CA PHE A 42 4.74 -7.57 -0.23
C PHE A 42 6.08 -7.56 0.52
N ALA A 43 6.30 -8.52 1.42
CA ALA A 43 7.49 -8.56 2.28
C ALA A 43 8.78 -8.64 1.44
N GLY A 44 9.75 -7.75 1.71
CA GLY A 44 11.02 -7.71 0.97
C GLY A 44 10.93 -7.13 -0.44
N ARG A 45 9.74 -6.76 -0.93
CA ARG A 45 9.51 -6.33 -2.32
C ARG A 45 9.04 -4.89 -2.45
N THR A 46 8.26 -4.40 -1.50
CA THR A 46 7.64 -3.06 -1.58
C THR A 46 7.76 -2.30 -0.27
N ALA A 47 7.61 -0.97 -0.31
CA ALA A 47 7.46 -0.15 0.89
C ALA A 47 6.19 -0.55 1.68
N GLY A 48 6.26 -0.51 3.01
CA GLY A 48 5.11 -0.82 3.88
C GLY A 48 3.88 0.03 3.59
N GLY A 49 4.09 1.31 3.25
CA GLY A 49 3.00 2.21 2.83
C GLY A 49 2.23 1.72 1.60
N THR A 50 2.91 1.06 0.65
CA THR A 50 2.27 0.48 -0.54
C THR A 50 1.39 -0.71 -0.16
N ALA A 51 1.88 -1.62 0.70
CA ALA A 51 1.09 -2.75 1.19
C ALA A 51 -0.18 -2.28 1.92
N ARG A 52 -0.06 -1.27 2.80
CA ARG A 52 -1.21 -0.68 3.50
C ARG A 52 -2.21 -0.04 2.53
N ALA A 53 -1.74 0.61 1.47
CA ALA A 53 -2.61 1.18 0.44
C ALA A 53 -3.41 0.10 -0.32
N HIS A 54 -2.79 -1.05 -0.60
CA HIS A 54 -3.47 -2.21 -1.17
C HIS A 54 -4.58 -2.73 -0.25
N ILE A 55 -4.25 -3.00 1.02
CA ILE A 55 -5.23 -3.48 2.01
C ILE A 55 -6.36 -2.47 2.23
N SER A 56 -6.07 -1.18 2.26
CA SER A 56 -7.08 -0.12 2.39
C SER A 56 -8.05 -0.09 1.19
N ALA A 57 -7.57 -0.35 -0.02
CA ALA A 57 -8.41 -0.45 -1.21
C ALA A 57 -9.33 -1.68 -1.15
N VAL A 58 -8.79 -2.84 -0.73
CA VAL A 58 -9.59 -4.06 -0.51
C VAL A 58 -10.65 -3.81 0.56
N LYS A 59 -10.30 -3.23 1.71
CA LYS A 59 -11.26 -2.85 2.76
C LYS A 59 -12.38 -1.97 2.23
N SER A 60 -12.03 -0.92 1.49
CA SER A 60 -13.00 0.01 0.91
C SER A 60 -13.94 -0.71 -0.06
N TRP A 61 -13.41 -1.63 -0.87
CA TRP A 61 -14.18 -2.44 -1.82
C TRP A 61 -15.12 -3.43 -1.12
N THR A 62 -14.65 -4.14 -0.09
CA THR A 62 -15.44 -5.07 0.73
C THR A 62 -16.64 -4.36 1.36
N ILE A 63 -16.39 -3.22 2.01
CA ILE A 63 -17.44 -2.41 2.65
C ILE A 63 -18.44 -1.88 1.60
N HIS A 64 -17.94 -1.39 0.46
CA HIS A 64 -18.79 -0.90 -0.63
C HIS A 64 -19.70 -1.99 -1.21
N LYS A 65 -19.27 -3.25 -1.18
CA LYS A 65 -20.08 -4.41 -1.59
C LYS A 65 -21.06 -4.90 -0.51
N GLY A 66 -21.10 -4.25 0.66
CA GLY A 66 -22.02 -4.58 1.74
C GLY A 66 -21.56 -5.74 2.63
N HIS A 67 -20.28 -6.14 2.54
CA HIS A 67 -19.72 -7.22 3.36
C HIS A 67 -18.94 -6.68 4.56
N PRO A 68 -18.89 -7.42 5.68
CA PRO A 68 -18.11 -7.03 6.84
C PRO A 68 -16.61 -7.05 6.52
N TRP A 69 -15.87 -6.13 7.14
CA TRP A 69 -14.41 -6.15 7.13
C TRP A 69 -13.91 -7.12 8.21
N LEU A 70 -13.17 -8.15 7.81
CA LEU A 70 -12.68 -9.20 8.71
C LEU A 70 -11.19 -9.09 9.05
N GLY A 71 -10.51 -7.98 8.74
CA GLY A 71 -9.10 -7.80 9.10
C GLY A 71 -8.91 -7.22 10.51
N GLY A 72 -7.96 -7.75 11.27
CA GLY A 72 -7.67 -7.38 12.66
C GLY A 72 -6.18 -7.34 13.01
N ASP A 73 -5.82 -7.81 14.21
CA ASP A 73 -4.48 -7.67 14.79
C ASP A 73 -3.42 -8.56 14.13
N GLN A 74 -3.82 -9.72 13.61
CA GLN A 74 -2.90 -10.58 12.87
C GLN A 74 -2.47 -9.90 11.58
N LEU A 75 -3.43 -9.34 10.84
CA LEU A 75 -3.15 -8.57 9.62
C LEU A 75 -2.25 -7.37 9.92
N ASN A 76 -2.51 -6.64 11.00
CA ASN A 76 -1.68 -5.51 11.42
C ASN A 76 -0.24 -5.94 11.74
N SER A 77 -0.08 -7.08 12.43
CA SER A 77 1.22 -7.64 12.76
C SER A 77 2.03 -8.00 11.51
N ILE A 78 1.37 -8.60 10.51
CA ILE A 78 1.99 -8.91 9.21
C ILE A 78 2.38 -7.62 8.47
N LEU A 79 1.52 -6.61 8.42
CA LEU A 79 1.83 -5.33 7.77
C LEU A 79 3.02 -4.62 8.43
N ASN A 80 3.14 -4.71 9.75
CA ASN A 80 4.31 -4.20 10.48
C ASN A 80 5.58 -4.99 10.14
N GLY A 81 5.47 -6.32 9.97
CA GLY A 81 6.57 -7.15 9.46
C GLY A 81 6.99 -6.78 8.04
N VAL A 82 6.02 -6.51 7.15
CA VAL A 82 6.27 -6.06 5.77
C VAL A 82 7.03 -4.73 5.76
N GLU A 83 6.63 -3.78 6.61
CA GLU A 83 7.30 -2.50 6.73
C GLU A 83 8.75 -2.64 7.21
N ARG A 84 9.00 -3.48 8.23
CA ARG A 84 10.36 -3.74 8.72
C ARG A 84 11.25 -4.43 7.68
N ARG A 85 10.65 -5.24 6.79
CA ARG A 85 11.35 -5.92 5.69
C ARG A 85 11.35 -5.13 4.39
N ALA A 86 10.90 -3.87 4.40
CA ALA A 86 10.89 -3.05 3.18
C ALA A 86 12.33 -2.89 2.65
N PRO A 87 12.57 -3.12 1.35
CA PRO A 87 13.92 -3.03 0.80
C PRO A 87 14.40 -1.56 0.85
N PRO A 88 15.70 -1.29 1.07
CA PRO A 88 16.23 0.07 1.08
C PRO A 88 15.89 0.86 -0.18
N SER A 89 15.85 0.19 -1.35
CA SER A 89 15.48 0.77 -2.64
C SER A 89 14.03 1.28 -2.72
N SER A 90 13.16 0.88 -1.79
CA SER A 90 11.78 1.37 -1.71
C SER A 90 11.66 2.75 -1.07
N PHE A 91 12.73 3.22 -0.41
CA PHE A 91 12.80 4.54 0.18
C PHE A 91 13.44 5.52 -0.79
N ARG A 92 12.85 6.70 -0.93
CA ARG A 92 13.44 7.79 -1.71
C ARG A 92 14.67 8.28 -0.97
N THR A 93 15.79 8.46 -1.68
CA THR A 93 16.97 9.12 -1.11
C THR A 93 16.56 10.47 -0.53
N PRO A 94 16.98 10.81 0.70
CA PRO A 94 16.70 12.12 1.29
C PRO A 94 17.04 13.24 0.30
N ARG A 95 16.16 14.23 0.18
CA ARG A 95 16.46 15.40 -0.64
C ARG A 95 17.61 16.16 0.01
N ALA A 96 18.52 16.71 -0.79
CA ALA A 96 19.54 17.61 -0.27
C ALA A 96 18.86 18.77 0.48
N PRO A 97 19.36 19.15 1.67
CA PRO A 97 18.83 20.29 2.39
C PRO A 97 18.94 21.57 1.53
N VAL A 98 17.97 22.46 1.67
CA VAL A 98 18.03 23.79 1.03
C VAL A 98 19.15 24.56 1.73
N LYS A 99 20.16 24.97 0.96
CA LYS A 99 21.29 25.79 1.44
C LYS A 99 20.97 27.27 1.28
N GLU A 100 21.62 28.11 2.08
CA GLU A 100 21.56 29.57 1.99
C GLU A 100 21.86 30.05 0.56
N SER A 101 22.86 29.46 -0.11
CA SER A 101 23.19 29.77 -1.50
C SER A 101 22.06 29.54 -2.50
N HIS A 102 21.12 28.62 -2.22
CA HIS A 102 19.93 28.45 -3.06
C HIS A 102 18.91 29.59 -2.85
N LEU A 103 18.85 30.14 -1.63
CA LEU A 103 18.00 31.29 -1.31
C LEU A 103 18.58 32.59 -1.89
N GLU A 104 19.90 32.76 -1.81
CA GLU A 104 20.62 33.87 -2.44
C GLU A 104 20.41 33.88 -3.97
N LEU A 105 20.48 32.70 -4.60
CA LEU A 105 20.27 32.56 -6.05
C LEU A 105 18.82 32.87 -6.44
N LEU A 106 17.84 32.45 -5.64
CA LEU A 106 16.44 32.85 -5.79
C LEU A 106 16.29 34.37 -5.69
N TYR A 107 16.85 34.98 -4.64
CA TYR A 107 16.76 36.42 -4.41
C TYR A 107 17.38 37.24 -5.55
N ALA A 108 18.55 36.83 -6.04
CA ALA A 108 19.24 37.49 -7.15
C ALA A 108 18.47 37.44 -8.49
N HIS A 109 17.57 36.48 -8.67
CA HIS A 109 16.79 36.31 -9.90
C HIS A 109 15.29 36.62 -9.71
N MET A 110 14.89 37.09 -8.54
CA MET A 110 13.58 37.71 -8.34
C MET A 110 13.69 39.16 -8.80
N ASN A 111 13.12 39.46 -9.98
CA ASN A 111 12.84 40.83 -10.38
C ASN A 111 11.79 41.40 -9.41
N LEU A 112 12.26 42.08 -8.37
CA LEU A 112 11.45 42.95 -7.50
C LEU A 112 11.41 44.36 -8.08
#